data_AF-A0AAV9I5U5-F1
#
_entry.id   AF-A0AAV9I5U5-F1
#
_cell.length_a   1.000
_cell.length_b   1.000
_cell.length_c   1.000
_cell.angle_alpha   90.00
_cell.angle_beta   90.00
_cell.angle_gamma   90.00
#
_symmetry.space_group_name_H-M   'P 1'
#
loop_
_entity.id
_entity.type
_entity.pdbx_description
1 polymer ?
#
loop_
_entity_poly.entity_id
_entity_poly.type
_entity_poly.pdbx_seq_one_letter_code
_entity_poly.pdbx_strand_id
1 'polypeptide(L)'
;MVYFIAALSLFMYMLLDNLDGRQARRTNSSSPLGHLFDHGCDALNVTISGLTFAAVVRLGCSFWTVFIVWVYGMLPFFFATLEEFFTGALVLRQINGPNEGLILMQFFYLLTAFKGSCFWKQKMPLFPLEWNKFLIVLAIPLCIPTVIGNYREICRDAVRKRKDVIQVKLRFILYSFPFVLFTFCVFSWITFSPVIKNHMIMFVWTSGAVFFALVTRLIVAHLTESEYKSVFSIEAPLMLGALNSICGFLFTRQLFPDDVVLFAAFLFGLLLNGIRVYQIVSEITTSLGICCFSLKQFGIKKE
;
A
#
# COMPACT_ATOMS: atom_id res chain seq x y z
N MET A 1 -3.53 -1.34 27.76
CA MET A 1 -4.76 -0.77 27.16
C MET A 1 -4.57 -0.39 25.69
N VAL A 2 -3.60 0.47 25.33
CA VAL A 2 -3.41 0.93 23.94
C VAL A 2 -3.25 -0.21 22.92
N TYR A 3 -2.46 -1.25 23.21
CA TYR A 3 -2.28 -2.39 22.29
C TYR A 3 -3.54 -3.24 22.09
N PHE A 4 -4.39 -3.33 23.12
CA PHE A 4 -5.68 -4.01 23.00
C PHE A 4 -6.65 -3.20 22.14
N ILE A 5 -6.69 -1.87 22.33
CA ILE A 5 -7.47 -0.98 21.46
C ILE A 5 -6.98 -1.08 20.02
N ALA A 6 -5.66 -1.10 19.78
CA ALA A 6 -5.12 -1.30 18.43
C ALA A 6 -5.57 -2.64 17.81
N ALA A 7 -5.56 -3.73 18.58
CA ALA A 7 -6.07 -5.03 18.13
C ALA A 7 -7.57 -5.00 17.80
N LEU A 8 -8.37 -4.35 18.65
CA LEU A 8 -9.79 -4.18 18.43
C LEU A 8 -10.08 -3.29 17.21
N SER A 9 -9.35 -2.18 17.05
CA SER A 9 -9.50 -1.31 15.88
C SER A 9 -9.16 -2.02 14.59
N LEU A 10 -8.09 -2.84 14.56
CA LEU A 10 -7.72 -3.63 13.38
C LEU A 10 -8.77 -4.70 13.07
N PHE A 11 -9.33 -5.34 14.10
CA PHE A 11 -10.45 -6.26 13.95
C PHE A 11 -11.69 -5.58 13.37
N MET A 12 -12.06 -4.41 13.93
CA MET A 12 -13.20 -3.64 13.46
C MET A 12 -13.00 -3.17 12.03
N TYR A 13 -11.79 -2.75 11.66
CA TYR A 13 -11.44 -2.45 10.28
C TYR A 13 -11.73 -3.64 9.36
N MET A 14 -11.09 -4.78 9.62
CA MET A 14 -11.25 -5.99 8.81
C MET A 14 -12.71 -6.47 8.75
N LEU A 15 -13.46 -6.34 9.84
CA LEU A 15 -14.87 -6.70 9.88
C LEU A 15 -15.72 -5.78 8.99
N LEU A 16 -15.55 -4.47 9.11
CA LEU A 16 -16.33 -3.48 8.37
C LEU A 16 -16.02 -3.52 6.88
N ASP A 17 -14.75 -3.69 6.54
CA ASP A 17 -14.25 -3.91 5.18
C ASP A 17 -14.94 -5.12 4.54
N ASN A 18 -14.89 -6.29 5.16
CA ASN A 18 -15.58 -7.49 4.63
C ASN A 18 -17.12 -7.40 4.55
N LEU A 19 -17.73 -6.44 5.26
CA LEU A 19 -19.18 -6.26 5.26
C LEU A 19 -19.69 -5.34 4.15
N ASP A 20 -18.85 -4.47 3.59
CA ASP A 20 -19.29 -3.42 2.67
C ASP A 20 -19.84 -4.00 1.34
N GLY A 21 -19.16 -4.99 0.76
CA GLY A 21 -19.55 -5.63 -0.48
C GLY A 21 -20.77 -6.52 -0.30
N ARG A 22 -20.92 -7.14 0.88
CA ARG A 22 -22.15 -7.87 1.25
C ARG A 22 -23.33 -6.92 1.33
N GLN A 23 -23.14 -5.77 1.97
CA GLN A 23 -24.18 -4.76 2.10
C GLN A 23 -24.53 -4.13 0.75
N ALA A 24 -23.55 -3.86 -0.11
CA ALA A 24 -23.77 -3.34 -1.47
C ALA A 24 -24.58 -4.33 -2.32
N ARG A 25 -24.28 -5.63 -2.26
CA ARG A 25 -25.09 -6.67 -2.94
C ARG A 25 -26.50 -6.76 -2.38
N ARG A 26 -26.65 -6.72 -1.05
CA ARG A 26 -27.98 -6.77 -0.39
C ARG A 26 -28.87 -5.58 -0.78
N THR A 27 -28.27 -4.41 -0.99
CA THR A 27 -28.98 -3.18 -1.33
C THR A 27 -29.02 -2.88 -2.83
N ASN A 28 -28.50 -3.79 -3.67
CA ASN A 28 -28.35 -3.61 -5.12
C ASN A 28 -27.63 -2.30 -5.49
N SER A 29 -26.60 -1.92 -4.71
CA SER A 29 -25.85 -0.67 -4.87
C SER A 29 -24.39 -0.87 -5.25
N SER A 30 -24.01 -2.06 -5.73
CA SER A 30 -22.66 -2.34 -6.22
C SER A 30 -22.32 -1.44 -7.40
N SER A 31 -21.14 -0.81 -7.37
CA SER A 31 -20.68 0.12 -8.41
C SER A 31 -19.15 0.16 -8.49
N PRO A 32 -18.58 0.62 -9.64
CA PRO A 32 -17.15 0.91 -9.75
C PRO A 32 -16.65 1.91 -8.70
N LEU A 33 -17.50 2.86 -8.28
CA LEU A 33 -17.17 3.79 -7.20
C LEU A 33 -16.96 3.06 -5.86
N GLY A 34 -17.84 2.12 -5.53
CA GLY A 34 -17.71 1.31 -4.32
C GLY A 34 -16.41 0.50 -4.33
N HIS A 35 -16.10 -0.13 -5.46
CA HIS A 35 -14.85 -0.88 -5.64
C HIS A 35 -13.60 0.00 -5.53
N LEU A 36 -13.65 1.23 -6.04
CA LEU A 36 -12.56 2.20 -5.88
C LEU A 36 -12.39 2.62 -4.41
N PHE A 37 -13.49 2.82 -3.67
CA PHE A 37 -13.42 3.19 -2.27
C PHE A 37 -12.86 2.07 -1.41
N ASP A 38 -13.33 0.84 -1.59
CA ASP A 38 -12.87 -0.37 -0.90
C ASP A 38 -11.34 -0.52 -1.05
N HIS A 39 -10.86 -0.76 -2.27
CA HIS A 39 -9.44 -0.98 -2.53
C HIS A 39 -8.59 0.30 -2.31
N GLY A 40 -9.18 1.49 -2.49
CA GLY A 40 -8.51 2.76 -2.24
C GLY A 40 -8.27 3.01 -0.74
N CYS A 41 -9.26 2.70 0.11
CA CYS A 41 -9.10 2.80 1.57
C CYS A 41 -8.08 1.78 2.07
N ASP A 42 -8.10 0.58 1.53
CA ASP A 42 -7.09 -0.46 1.77
C ASP A 42 -5.67 0.04 1.45
N ALA A 43 -5.49 0.70 0.31
CA ALA A 43 -4.19 1.26 -0.09
C ALA A 43 -3.66 2.33 0.89
N LEU A 44 -4.54 3.16 1.47
CA LEU A 44 -4.17 4.10 2.53
C LEU A 44 -3.85 3.36 3.83
N ASN A 45 -4.67 2.36 4.17
CA ASN A 45 -4.52 1.60 5.39
C ASN A 45 -3.21 0.83 5.46
N VAL A 46 -2.62 0.42 4.33
CA VAL A 46 -1.26 -0.14 4.27
C VAL A 46 -0.24 0.73 5.02
N THR A 47 -0.30 2.05 4.86
CA THR A 47 0.62 2.98 5.54
C THR A 47 0.31 3.12 7.02
N ILE A 48 -0.97 3.29 7.37
CA ILE A 48 -1.45 3.47 8.76
C ILE A 48 -1.16 2.22 9.58
N SER A 49 -1.58 1.06 9.08
CA SER A 49 -1.38 -0.24 9.70
C SER A 49 0.10 -0.58 9.79
N GLY A 50 0.89 -0.29 8.75
CA GLY A 50 2.34 -0.48 8.76
C GLY A 50 3.05 0.35 9.85
N LEU A 51 2.72 1.64 9.98
CA LEU A 51 3.26 2.49 11.05
C LEU A 51 2.85 2.01 12.44
N THR A 52 1.57 1.64 12.60
CA THR A 52 1.05 1.11 13.87
C THR A 52 1.76 -0.20 14.22
N PHE A 53 1.99 -1.08 13.24
CA PHE A 53 2.73 -2.32 13.43
C PHE A 53 4.18 -2.08 13.87
N ALA A 54 4.89 -1.21 13.17
CA ALA A 54 6.26 -0.85 13.51
C ALA A 54 6.38 -0.25 14.92
N ALA A 55 5.39 0.53 15.36
CA ALA A 55 5.31 1.07 16.71
C ALA A 55 5.08 -0.04 17.76
N VAL A 56 4.15 -0.97 17.51
CA VAL A 56 3.84 -2.08 18.41
C VAL A 56 5.07 -2.97 18.64
N VAL A 57 5.79 -3.33 17.57
CA VAL A 57 6.97 -4.20 17.65
C VAL A 57 8.28 -3.44 17.94
N ARG A 58 8.18 -2.15 18.28
CA ARG A 58 9.29 -1.27 18.71
C ARG A 58 10.45 -1.18 17.71
N LEU A 59 10.15 -0.98 16.42
CA LEU A 59 11.20 -0.74 15.42
C LEU A 59 11.80 0.67 15.50
N GLY A 60 11.06 1.62 16.07
CA GLY A 60 11.51 2.99 16.29
C GLY A 60 11.82 3.74 14.99
N CYS A 61 12.56 4.85 15.09
CA CYS A 61 13.01 5.63 13.94
C CYS A 61 14.19 4.95 13.24
N SER A 62 13.91 3.88 12.48
CA SER A 62 14.95 3.07 11.85
C SER A 62 14.58 2.61 10.44
N PHE A 63 15.59 2.23 9.67
CA PHE A 63 15.46 1.59 8.35
C PHE A 63 14.44 0.44 8.37
N TRP A 64 14.44 -0.33 9.44
CA TRP A 64 13.58 -1.49 9.63
C TRP A 64 12.09 -1.17 9.64
N THR A 65 11.71 0.02 10.12
CA THR A 65 10.31 0.49 10.06
C THR A 65 9.88 0.69 8.61
N VAL A 66 10.70 1.34 7.78
CA VAL A 66 10.38 1.53 6.36
C VAL A 66 10.37 0.20 5.63
N PHE A 67 11.35 -0.66 5.93
CA PHE A 67 11.44 -1.99 5.32
C PHE A 67 10.24 -2.87 5.64
N ILE A 68 9.75 -2.91 6.89
CA ILE A 68 8.59 -3.75 7.23
C ILE A 68 7.30 -3.26 6.57
N VAL A 69 7.10 -1.93 6.52
CA VAL A 69 5.95 -1.32 5.82
C VAL A 69 5.98 -1.68 4.33
N TRP A 70 7.18 -1.64 3.73
CA TRP A 70 7.36 -1.99 2.33
C TRP A 70 7.13 -3.48 2.06
N VAL A 71 7.79 -4.38 2.79
CA VAL A 71 7.78 -5.83 2.51
C VAL A 71 6.45 -6.49 2.89
N TYR A 72 5.80 -6.04 3.98
CA TYR A 72 4.58 -6.67 4.48
C TYR A 72 3.30 -5.99 3.97
N GLY A 73 3.39 -4.69 3.68
CA GLY A 73 2.26 -3.89 3.23
C GLY A 73 2.31 -3.63 1.73
N MET A 74 3.22 -2.74 1.32
CA MET A 74 3.20 -2.15 -0.03
C MET A 74 3.47 -3.17 -1.15
N LEU A 75 4.48 -4.03 -0.98
CA LEU A 75 4.90 -5.02 -1.97
C LEU A 75 3.79 -6.05 -2.29
N PRO A 76 3.25 -6.81 -1.31
CA PRO A 76 2.21 -7.80 -1.61
C PRO A 76 0.93 -7.13 -2.11
N PHE A 77 0.57 -5.96 -1.58
CA PHE A 77 -0.62 -5.24 -1.99
C PHE A 77 -0.53 -4.78 -3.45
N PHE A 78 0.59 -4.15 -3.85
CA PHE A 78 0.79 -3.73 -5.24
C PHE A 78 0.66 -4.90 -6.23
N PHE A 79 1.33 -6.03 -5.94
CA PHE A 79 1.28 -7.18 -6.83
C PHE A 79 -0.07 -7.90 -6.82
N ALA A 80 -0.86 -7.80 -5.75
CA ALA A 80 -2.24 -8.31 -5.73
C ALA A 80 -3.15 -7.42 -6.59
N THR A 81 -3.04 -6.10 -6.48
CA THR A 81 -3.76 -5.16 -7.37
C THR A 81 -3.33 -5.32 -8.83
N LEU A 82 -2.05 -5.59 -9.09
CA LEU A 82 -1.55 -5.83 -10.44
C LEU A 82 -2.07 -7.14 -11.02
N GLU A 83 -2.16 -8.21 -10.20
CA GLU A 83 -2.83 -9.44 -10.60
C GLU A 83 -4.28 -9.17 -11.00
N GLU A 84 -5.03 -8.49 -10.14
CA GLU A 84 -6.43 -8.11 -10.42
C GLU A 84 -6.57 -7.33 -11.73
N PHE A 85 -5.68 -6.37 -11.99
CA PHE A 85 -5.67 -5.62 -13.25
C PHE A 85 -5.57 -6.55 -14.48
N PHE A 86 -4.73 -7.59 -14.43
CA PHE A 86 -4.54 -8.52 -15.56
C PHE A 86 -5.64 -9.59 -15.67
N THR A 87 -6.08 -10.13 -14.53
CA THR A 87 -7.02 -11.25 -14.46
C THR A 87 -8.47 -10.78 -14.50
N GLY A 88 -8.73 -9.52 -14.15
CA GLY A 88 -10.06 -8.93 -14.02
C GLY A 88 -10.80 -9.31 -12.74
N ALA A 89 -10.13 -9.97 -11.79
CA ALA A 89 -10.69 -10.35 -10.51
C ALA A 89 -9.59 -10.56 -9.48
N LEU A 90 -9.80 -10.07 -8.25
CA LEU A 90 -8.92 -10.34 -7.12
C LEU A 90 -9.02 -11.83 -6.71
N VAL A 91 -8.01 -12.62 -7.08
CA VAL A 91 -7.93 -14.04 -6.71
C VAL A 91 -7.31 -14.17 -5.32
N LEU A 92 -8.14 -14.11 -4.29
CA LEU A 92 -7.72 -14.38 -2.91
C LEU A 92 -7.46 -15.88 -2.72
N ARG A 93 -6.18 -16.27 -2.71
CA ARG A 93 -5.76 -17.64 -2.37
C ARG A 93 -6.03 -17.94 -0.90
N GLN A 94 -6.05 -19.24 -0.56
CA GLN A 94 -6.13 -19.73 0.83
C GLN A 94 -5.03 -19.19 1.76
N ILE A 95 -3.89 -18.81 1.17
CA ILE A 95 -2.87 -17.97 1.79
C ILE A 95 -2.72 -16.76 0.86
N ASN A 96 -3.40 -15.66 1.19
CA ASN A 96 -3.20 -14.37 0.54
C ASN A 96 -2.34 -13.46 1.44
N GLY A 97 -1.76 -12.40 0.88
CA GLY A 97 -1.00 -11.44 1.69
C GLY A 97 -1.89 -10.63 2.63
N PRO A 98 -2.98 -10.02 2.11
CA PRO A 98 -3.81 -9.08 2.87
C PRO A 98 -4.51 -9.66 4.11
N ASN A 99 -5.26 -10.75 3.99
CA ASN A 99 -6.11 -11.24 5.09
C ASN A 99 -5.28 -11.87 6.22
N GLU A 100 -4.39 -12.78 5.86
CA GLU A 100 -3.46 -13.46 6.76
C GLU A 100 -2.51 -12.44 7.39
N GLY A 101 -2.17 -11.41 6.63
CA GLY A 101 -1.42 -10.24 7.06
C GLY A 101 -2.06 -9.55 8.26
N LEU A 102 -3.31 -9.12 8.10
CA LEU A 102 -4.07 -8.40 9.12
C LEU A 102 -4.36 -9.27 10.35
N ILE A 103 -4.66 -10.55 10.17
CA ILE A 103 -4.87 -11.50 11.28
C ILE A 103 -3.58 -11.68 12.10
N LEU A 104 -2.44 -11.84 11.42
CA LEU A 104 -1.14 -11.99 12.10
C LEU A 104 -0.76 -10.70 12.85
N MET A 105 -1.02 -9.54 12.24
CA MET A 105 -0.84 -8.24 12.91
C MET A 105 -1.73 -8.12 14.16
N GLN A 106 -3.00 -8.51 14.07
CA GLN A 106 -3.92 -8.53 15.22
C GLN A 106 -3.41 -9.45 16.33
N PHE A 107 -2.92 -10.64 15.99
CA PHE A 107 -2.30 -11.56 16.94
C PHE A 107 -1.11 -10.90 17.65
N PHE A 108 -0.23 -10.23 16.91
CA PHE A 108 0.91 -9.53 17.51
C PHE A 108 0.49 -8.35 18.39
N TYR A 109 -0.60 -7.66 18.07
CA TYR A 109 -1.14 -6.59 18.91
C TYR A 109 -1.64 -7.14 20.25
N LEU A 110 -2.38 -8.26 20.22
CA LEU A 110 -2.82 -8.97 21.42
C LEU A 110 -1.64 -9.51 22.23
N LEU A 111 -0.67 -10.17 21.58
CA LEU A 111 0.55 -10.65 22.23
C LEU A 111 1.27 -9.52 22.96
N THR A 112 1.36 -8.34 22.32
CA THR A 112 1.96 -7.15 22.92
C THR A 112 1.13 -6.60 24.08
N ALA A 113 -0.19 -6.69 24.02
CA ALA A 113 -1.07 -6.32 25.12
C ALA A 113 -0.85 -7.20 26.36
N PHE A 114 -0.58 -8.50 26.17
CA PHE A 114 -0.33 -9.45 27.26
C PHE A 114 1.11 -9.43 27.79
N LYS A 115 2.11 -9.43 26.90
CA LYS A 115 3.54 -9.50 27.27
C LYS A 115 4.20 -8.14 27.52
N GLY A 116 3.54 -7.06 27.08
CA GLY A 116 4.12 -5.71 27.05
C GLY A 116 5.07 -5.52 25.86
N SER A 117 5.25 -4.27 25.41
CA SER A 117 6.07 -4.00 24.20
C SER A 117 7.56 -4.25 24.38
N CYS A 118 8.08 -4.22 25.61
CA CYS A 118 9.47 -4.54 25.89
C CYS A 118 9.86 -5.96 25.47
N PHE A 119 8.88 -6.89 25.39
CA PHE A 119 9.06 -8.24 24.84
C PHE A 119 9.79 -8.24 23.50
N TRP A 120 9.42 -7.33 22.59
CA TRP A 120 9.99 -7.27 21.24
C TRP A 120 11.49 -6.92 21.19
N LYS A 121 12.02 -6.30 22.26
CA LYS A 121 13.44 -5.97 22.42
C LYS A 121 14.22 -7.04 23.18
N GLN A 122 13.56 -8.06 23.69
CA GLN A 122 14.24 -9.19 24.33
C GLN A 122 14.89 -10.08 23.26
N LYS A 123 16.05 -10.64 23.59
CA LYS A 123 16.72 -11.64 22.75
C LYS A 123 15.98 -12.97 22.82
N MET A 124 15.95 -13.69 21.71
CA MET A 124 15.40 -15.03 21.66
C MET A 124 16.26 -16.01 22.48
N PRO A 125 15.67 -17.05 23.10
CA PRO A 125 16.42 -18.01 23.91
C PRO A 125 17.45 -18.82 23.11
N LEU A 126 17.14 -19.14 21.85
CA LEU A 126 17.94 -20.04 20.99
C LEU A 126 18.85 -19.29 20.00
N PHE A 127 18.59 -18.00 19.75
CA PHE A 127 19.34 -17.20 18.79
C PHE A 127 19.61 -15.82 19.40
N PRO A 128 20.81 -15.22 19.22
CA PRO A 128 21.14 -13.90 19.77
C PRO A 128 20.45 -12.73 19.04
N LEU A 129 19.26 -12.97 18.47
CA LEU A 129 18.45 -12.01 17.73
C LEU A 129 17.29 -11.50 18.61
N GLU A 130 16.97 -10.22 18.51
CA GLU A 130 15.77 -9.66 19.14
C GLU A 130 14.50 -10.15 18.42
N TRP A 131 13.40 -10.34 19.16
CA TRP A 131 12.12 -10.78 18.58
C TRP A 131 11.62 -9.88 17.44
N ASN A 132 11.81 -8.56 17.53
CA ASN A 132 11.43 -7.63 16.45
C ASN A 132 12.21 -7.86 15.15
N LYS A 133 13.51 -8.14 15.23
CA LYS A 133 14.38 -8.42 14.08
C LYS A 133 14.06 -9.78 13.49
N PHE A 134 13.72 -10.75 14.34
CA PHE A 134 13.23 -12.04 13.89
C PHE A 134 11.97 -11.91 13.04
N LEU A 135 10.99 -11.09 13.45
CA LEU A 135 9.79 -10.82 12.65
C LEU A 135 10.12 -10.25 11.27
N ILE A 136 11.11 -9.36 11.17
CA ILE A 136 11.52 -8.78 9.88
C ILE A 136 12.13 -9.85 8.98
N VAL A 137 13.03 -10.68 9.53
CA VAL A 137 13.64 -11.78 8.78
C VAL A 137 12.57 -12.77 8.32
N LEU A 138 11.57 -13.02 9.15
CA LEU A 138 10.43 -13.89 8.82
C LEU A 138 9.52 -13.28 7.74
N ALA A 139 9.43 -11.95 7.62
CA ALA A 139 8.57 -11.30 6.64
C ALA A 139 9.02 -11.59 5.18
N ILE A 140 10.32 -11.75 4.95
CA ILE A 140 10.89 -12.02 3.61
C ILE A 140 10.36 -13.34 3.00
N PRO A 141 10.54 -14.51 3.64
CA PRO A 141 10.05 -15.78 3.11
C PRO A 141 8.52 -15.87 3.09
N LEU A 142 7.80 -15.04 3.85
CA LEU A 142 6.34 -14.97 3.79
C LEU A 142 5.83 -14.17 2.58
N CYS A 143 6.55 -13.12 2.15
CA CYS A 143 6.13 -12.30 1.02
C CYS A 143 6.50 -12.89 -0.35
N ILE A 144 7.62 -13.60 -0.45
CA ILE A 144 8.10 -14.17 -1.73
C ILE A 144 7.06 -15.09 -2.39
N PRO A 145 6.46 -16.07 -1.67
CA PRO A 145 5.44 -16.95 -2.25
C PRO A 145 4.21 -16.18 -2.76
N THR A 146 3.82 -15.10 -2.08
CA THR A 146 2.68 -14.26 -2.48
C THR A 146 2.94 -13.61 -3.83
N VAL A 147 4.08 -12.94 -4.00
CA VAL A 147 4.43 -12.26 -5.27
C VAL A 147 4.60 -13.28 -6.41
N ILE A 148 5.26 -14.42 -6.14
CA ILE A 148 5.41 -15.51 -7.11
C ILE A 148 4.04 -16.08 -7.50
N GLY A 149 3.14 -16.26 -6.52
CA GLY A 149 1.77 -16.71 -6.72
C GLY A 149 1.04 -15.78 -7.67
N ASN A 150 1.05 -14.47 -7.38
CA ASN A 150 0.34 -13.46 -8.16
C ASN A 150 0.81 -13.46 -9.62
N TYR A 151 2.13 -13.50 -9.86
CA TYR A 151 2.69 -13.61 -11.20
C TYR A 151 2.28 -14.92 -11.92
N ARG A 152 2.28 -16.05 -11.19
CA ARG A 152 1.85 -17.34 -11.75
C ARG A 152 0.39 -17.33 -12.17
N GLU A 153 -0.50 -16.66 -11.44
CA GLU A 153 -1.91 -16.52 -11.87
C GLU A 153 -2.03 -15.72 -13.14
N ILE A 154 -1.34 -14.58 -13.23
CA ILE A 154 -1.38 -13.73 -14.42
C ILE A 154 -1.01 -14.56 -15.66
N CYS A 155 0.05 -15.37 -15.55
CA CYS A 155 0.45 -16.27 -16.63
C CYS A 155 -0.59 -17.38 -16.89
N ARG A 156 -1.15 -17.99 -15.84
CA ARG A 156 -2.14 -19.05 -15.97
C ARG A 156 -3.44 -18.55 -16.61
N ASP A 157 -3.93 -17.38 -16.19
CA ASP A 157 -5.11 -16.73 -16.73
C ASP A 157 -4.90 -16.34 -18.20
N ALA A 158 -3.72 -15.84 -18.55
CA ALA A 158 -3.36 -15.57 -19.95
C ALA A 158 -3.47 -16.81 -20.83
N VAL A 159 -2.93 -17.95 -20.38
CA VAL A 159 -3.05 -19.24 -21.09
C VAL A 159 -4.51 -19.67 -21.19
N ARG A 160 -5.27 -19.60 -20.09
CA ARG A 160 -6.68 -19.99 -20.02
C ARG A 160 -7.55 -19.17 -20.99
N LYS A 161 -7.31 -17.86 -21.06
CA LYS A 161 -8.02 -16.93 -21.96
C LYS A 161 -7.42 -16.87 -23.37
N ARG A 162 -6.45 -17.75 -23.70
CA ARG A 162 -5.75 -17.80 -25.00
C ARG A 162 -5.13 -16.46 -25.42
N LYS A 163 -4.67 -15.65 -24.45
CA LYS A 163 -3.94 -14.41 -24.70
C LYS A 163 -2.47 -14.73 -25.04
N ASP A 164 -1.81 -13.83 -25.76
CA ASP A 164 -0.36 -13.92 -25.98
C ASP A 164 0.40 -13.75 -24.64
N VAL A 165 0.94 -14.87 -24.16
CA VAL A 165 1.67 -14.94 -22.88
C VAL A 165 2.93 -14.07 -22.90
N ILE A 166 3.60 -13.92 -24.04
CA ILE A 166 4.81 -13.10 -24.16
C ILE A 166 4.42 -11.63 -23.95
N GLN A 167 3.37 -11.17 -24.63
CA GLN A 167 2.86 -9.80 -24.43
C GLN A 167 2.39 -9.54 -23.01
N VAL A 168 1.72 -10.52 -22.36
CA VAL A 168 1.31 -10.38 -20.95
C VAL A 168 2.53 -10.26 -20.03
N LYS A 169 3.59 -11.05 -20.24
CA LYS A 169 4.84 -10.95 -19.47
C LYS A 169 5.53 -9.60 -19.66
N LEU A 170 5.60 -9.10 -20.90
CA LEU A 170 6.19 -7.78 -21.18
C LEU A 170 5.39 -6.66 -20.50
N ARG A 171 4.06 -6.71 -20.57
CA ARG A 171 3.20 -5.74 -19.86
C ARG A 171 3.35 -5.85 -18.35
N PHE A 172 3.47 -7.04 -17.79
CA PHE A 172 3.71 -7.23 -16.36
C PHE A 172 5.00 -6.53 -15.92
N ILE A 173 6.09 -6.71 -16.66
CA ILE A 173 7.36 -6.04 -16.39
C ILE A 173 7.20 -4.51 -16.48
N LEU A 174 6.56 -4.04 -17.56
CA LEU A 174 6.34 -2.60 -17.78
C LEU A 174 5.49 -1.97 -16.67
N TYR A 175 4.41 -2.63 -16.25
CA TYR A 175 3.50 -2.12 -15.21
C TYR A 175 4.06 -2.31 -13.80
N SER A 176 5.06 -3.19 -13.61
CA SER A 176 5.82 -3.29 -12.36
C SER A 176 6.88 -2.20 -12.22
N PHE A 177 7.34 -1.60 -13.32
CA PHE A 177 8.42 -0.61 -13.33
C PHE A 177 8.18 0.60 -12.40
N PRO A 178 6.99 1.22 -12.32
CA PRO A 178 6.73 2.33 -11.40
C PRO A 178 6.92 1.95 -9.94
N PHE A 179 6.51 0.73 -9.55
CA PHE A 179 6.73 0.24 -8.19
C PHE A 179 8.22 -0.06 -7.92
N VAL A 180 8.96 -0.53 -8.92
CA VAL A 180 10.42 -0.73 -8.80
C VAL A 180 11.13 0.62 -8.65
N LEU A 181 10.74 1.64 -9.43
CA LEU A 181 11.29 2.99 -9.32
C LEU A 181 10.96 3.60 -7.95
N PHE A 182 9.70 3.53 -7.51
CA PHE A 182 9.28 3.89 -6.16
C PHE A 182 10.14 3.24 -5.09
N THR A 183 10.34 1.92 -5.19
CA THR A 183 11.15 1.13 -4.24
C THR A 183 12.59 1.66 -4.22
N PHE A 184 13.20 1.83 -5.40
CA PHE A 184 14.55 2.37 -5.51
C PHE A 184 14.64 3.75 -4.86
N CYS A 185 13.75 4.69 -5.19
CA CYS A 185 13.76 6.04 -4.63
C CYS A 185 13.61 6.06 -3.11
N VAL A 186 12.67 5.28 -2.55
CA VAL A 186 12.47 5.18 -1.09
C VAL A 186 13.73 4.66 -0.41
N PHE A 187 14.30 3.55 -0.88
CA PHE A 187 15.45 2.93 -0.24
C PHE A 187 16.75 3.71 -0.45
N SER A 188 16.94 4.34 -1.61
CA SER A 188 18.06 5.27 -1.83
C SER A 188 17.99 6.45 -0.88
N TRP A 189 16.82 7.09 -0.75
CA TRP A 189 16.67 8.26 0.12
C TRP A 189 17.01 7.94 1.57
N ILE A 190 16.42 6.89 2.16
CA ILE A 190 16.68 6.54 3.57
C ILE A 190 18.10 6.02 3.84
N THR A 191 18.78 5.52 2.81
CA THR A 191 20.15 4.99 2.95
C THR A 191 21.17 6.12 2.96
N PHE A 192 20.97 7.13 2.11
CA PHE A 192 21.94 8.22 1.92
C PHE A 192 21.59 9.51 2.64
N SER A 193 20.43 9.59 3.30
CA SER A 193 19.99 10.75 4.09
C SER A 193 19.72 10.40 5.54
N PRO A 194 20.03 11.30 6.50
CA PRO A 194 19.63 11.17 7.90
C PRO A 194 18.13 11.43 8.14
N VAL A 195 17.31 11.63 7.09
CA VAL A 195 15.87 11.99 7.17
C VAL A 195 15.07 11.10 8.13
N ILE A 196 15.39 9.81 8.21
CA ILE A 196 14.70 8.85 9.09
C ILE A 196 14.90 9.16 10.58
N LYS A 197 15.99 9.83 10.97
CA LYS A 197 16.26 10.14 12.38
C LYS A 197 15.33 11.24 12.90
N ASN A 198 15.00 12.21 12.05
CA ASN A 198 14.30 13.44 12.47
C ASN A 198 12.83 13.45 12.02
N HIS A 199 12.50 12.84 10.87
CA HIS A 199 11.19 13.00 10.22
C HIS A 199 10.61 11.67 9.69
N MET A 200 10.89 10.53 10.33
CA MET A 200 10.45 9.21 9.85
C MET A 200 8.94 9.15 9.56
N ILE A 201 8.09 9.65 10.46
CA ILE A 201 6.64 9.55 10.30
C ILE A 201 6.19 10.27 9.03
N MET A 202 6.67 11.51 8.82
CA MET A 202 6.38 12.27 7.60
C MET A 202 6.95 11.60 6.35
N PHE A 203 8.14 11.00 6.45
CA PHE A 203 8.73 10.22 5.35
C PHE A 203 7.85 9.03 4.96
N VAL A 204 7.40 8.22 5.93
CA VAL A 204 6.52 7.06 5.66
C VAL A 204 5.16 7.50 5.13
N TRP A 205 4.62 8.62 5.60
CA TRP A 205 3.40 9.18 5.01
C TRP A 205 3.61 9.70 3.58
N THR A 206 4.78 10.27 3.29
CA THR A 206 5.13 10.72 1.93
C THR A 206 5.27 9.54 0.98
N SER A 207 5.96 8.47 1.39
CA SER A 207 6.04 7.23 0.60
C SER A 207 4.66 6.57 0.46
N GLY A 208 3.86 6.57 1.53
CA GLY A 208 2.48 6.11 1.53
C GLY A 208 1.58 6.88 0.56
N ALA A 209 1.71 8.20 0.49
CA ALA A 209 0.96 9.04 -0.43
C ALA A 209 1.30 8.76 -1.91
N VAL A 210 2.57 8.51 -2.22
CA VAL A 210 2.99 8.09 -3.57
C VAL A 210 2.53 6.66 -3.87
N PHE A 211 2.62 5.76 -2.89
CA PHE A 211 2.13 4.38 -3.04
C PHE A 211 0.63 4.33 -3.31
N PHE A 212 -0.19 5.02 -2.50
CA PHE A 212 -1.61 5.21 -2.72
C PHE A 212 -1.89 5.74 -4.13
N ALA A 213 -1.03 6.64 -4.60
CA ALA A 213 -1.17 7.21 -5.92
C ALA A 213 -0.87 6.25 -7.08
N LEU A 214 0.07 5.33 -6.91
CA LEU A 214 0.34 4.26 -7.85
C LEU A 214 -0.81 3.24 -7.89
N VAL A 215 -1.28 2.80 -6.72
CA VAL A 215 -2.32 1.76 -6.63
C VAL A 215 -3.67 2.28 -7.12
N THR A 216 -4.12 3.45 -6.67
CA THR A 216 -5.43 3.98 -7.12
C THR A 216 -5.50 4.19 -8.63
N ARG A 217 -4.38 4.51 -9.28
CA ARG A 217 -4.32 4.55 -10.74
C ARG A 217 -4.43 3.19 -11.39
N LEU A 218 -3.82 2.17 -10.82
CA LEU A 218 -3.95 0.80 -11.28
C LEU A 218 -5.40 0.32 -11.14
N ILE A 219 -6.05 0.65 -10.03
CA ILE A 219 -7.48 0.39 -9.78
C ILE A 219 -8.35 1.11 -10.82
N VAL A 220 -8.14 2.40 -11.04
CA VAL A 220 -8.90 3.16 -12.06
C VAL A 220 -8.66 2.61 -13.46
N ALA A 221 -7.42 2.25 -13.81
CA ALA A 221 -7.10 1.65 -15.10
C ALA A 221 -7.85 0.32 -15.29
N HIS A 222 -7.91 -0.51 -14.25
CA HIS A 222 -8.73 -1.73 -14.25
C HIS A 222 -10.22 -1.42 -14.43
N LEU A 223 -10.80 -0.54 -13.60
CA LEU A 223 -12.24 -0.20 -13.63
C LEU A 223 -12.70 0.44 -14.94
N THR A 224 -11.80 1.13 -15.63
CA THR A 224 -12.08 1.81 -16.91
C THR A 224 -11.65 0.99 -18.13
N GLU A 225 -11.13 -0.22 -17.92
CA GLU A 225 -10.51 -1.06 -18.96
C GLU A 225 -9.46 -0.32 -19.80
N SER A 226 -8.76 0.63 -19.18
CA SER A 226 -7.74 1.45 -19.84
C SER A 226 -6.32 0.97 -19.54
N GLU A 227 -5.37 1.43 -20.35
CA GLU A 227 -3.96 1.12 -20.11
C GLU A 227 -3.44 1.81 -18.84
N TYR A 228 -2.68 1.08 -18.04
CA TYR A 228 -1.95 1.66 -16.92
C TYR A 228 -0.79 2.51 -17.45
N LYS A 229 -1.03 3.82 -17.58
CA LYS A 229 -0.01 4.80 -17.94
C LYS A 229 0.80 5.19 -16.70
N SER A 230 2.05 4.74 -16.66
CA SER A 230 3.02 5.26 -15.70
C SER A 230 3.20 6.76 -15.92
N VAL A 231 2.98 7.58 -14.89
CA VAL A 231 3.29 9.01 -14.95
C VAL A 231 4.26 9.33 -13.83
N PHE A 232 5.49 9.61 -14.24
CA PHE A 232 6.61 9.98 -13.36
C PHE A 232 6.32 11.20 -12.48
N SER A 233 5.38 12.06 -12.86
CA SER A 233 5.00 13.25 -12.07
C SER A 233 4.52 12.93 -10.65
N ILE A 234 3.93 11.74 -10.43
CA ILE A 234 3.50 11.30 -9.09
C ILE A 234 4.70 10.91 -8.22
N GLU A 235 5.71 10.29 -8.84
CA GLU A 235 6.92 9.82 -8.15
C GLU A 235 7.99 10.91 -8.04
N ALA A 236 7.84 12.00 -8.80
CA ALA A 236 8.79 13.11 -8.87
C ALA A 236 9.29 13.60 -7.49
N PRO A 237 8.47 13.71 -6.43
CA PRO A 237 8.98 14.11 -5.12
C PRO A 237 9.95 13.10 -4.50
N LEU A 238 9.69 11.80 -4.66
CA LEU A 238 10.60 10.74 -4.18
C LEU A 238 11.86 10.67 -5.05
N MET A 239 11.72 10.87 -6.36
CA MET A 239 12.87 10.95 -7.26
C MET A 239 13.79 12.11 -6.88
N LEU A 240 13.21 13.29 -6.61
CA LEU A 240 13.97 14.47 -6.18
C LEU A 240 14.72 14.20 -4.87
N GLY A 241 14.06 13.62 -3.86
CA GLY A 241 14.71 13.31 -2.60
C GLY A 241 15.78 12.21 -2.70
N ALA A 242 15.54 11.17 -3.51
CA ALA A 242 16.55 10.17 -3.79
C ALA A 242 17.77 10.78 -4.47
N LEU A 243 17.58 11.61 -5.51
CA LEU A 243 18.66 12.33 -6.18
C LEU A 243 19.39 13.27 -5.21
N ASN A 244 18.67 14.04 -4.39
CA ASN A 244 19.25 14.94 -3.39
C ASN A 244 20.16 14.18 -2.41
N SER A 245 19.69 13.03 -1.92
CA SER A 245 20.44 12.19 -0.98
C SER A 245 21.68 11.55 -1.62
N ILE A 246 21.57 11.06 -2.86
CA ILE A 246 22.69 10.48 -3.61
C ILE A 246 23.74 11.56 -3.92
N CYS A 247 23.31 12.76 -4.35
CA CYS A 247 24.23 13.88 -4.56
C CYS A 247 24.94 14.28 -3.26
N GLY A 248 24.21 14.33 -2.14
CA GLY A 248 24.79 14.59 -0.82
C GLY A 248 25.86 13.56 -0.44
N PHE A 249 25.62 12.28 -0.73
CA PHE A 249 26.58 11.21 -0.47
C PHE A 249 27.80 11.26 -1.40
N LEU A 250 27.59 11.41 -2.71
CA LEU A 250 28.67 11.37 -3.72
C LEU A 250 29.54 12.63 -3.73
N PHE A 251 28.92 13.80 -3.53
CA PHE A 251 29.59 15.10 -3.67
C PHE A 251 29.74 15.85 -2.35
N THR A 252 29.41 15.22 -1.22
CA THR A 252 29.43 15.82 0.14
C THR A 252 28.56 17.07 0.31
N ARG A 253 27.74 17.39 -0.68
CA ARG A 253 26.86 18.56 -0.72
C ARG A 253 25.51 18.18 -1.31
N GLN A 254 24.45 18.38 -0.53
CA GLN A 254 23.08 18.25 -1.00
C GLN A 254 22.69 19.46 -1.87
N LEU A 255 21.77 19.24 -2.81
CA LEU A 255 21.21 20.31 -3.65
C LEU A 255 20.27 21.20 -2.82
N PHE A 256 19.50 20.58 -1.94
CA PHE A 256 18.53 21.22 -1.05
C PHE A 256 18.58 20.58 0.35
N PRO A 257 18.15 21.29 1.40
CA PRO A 257 17.96 20.68 2.72
C PRO A 257 16.88 19.57 2.69
N ASP A 258 17.19 18.40 3.26
CA ASP A 258 16.31 17.22 3.20
C ASP A 258 14.92 17.44 3.85
N ASP A 259 14.86 18.24 4.92
CA ASP A 259 13.62 18.59 5.61
C ASP A 259 12.68 19.43 4.71
N VAL A 260 13.25 20.35 3.94
CA VAL A 260 12.50 21.16 2.96
C VAL A 260 12.00 20.28 1.82
N VAL A 261 12.85 19.40 1.28
CA VAL A 261 12.47 18.47 0.20
C VAL A 261 11.36 17.52 0.68
N LEU A 262 11.50 16.97 1.89
CA LEU A 262 10.48 16.08 2.46
C LEU A 262 9.16 16.81 2.72
N PHE A 263 9.19 18.00 3.32
CA PHE A 263 7.97 18.76 3.59
C PHE A 263 7.24 19.15 2.31
N ALA A 264 7.98 19.61 1.29
CA ALA A 264 7.44 19.90 -0.03
C ALA A 264 6.86 18.64 -0.68
N ALA A 265 7.55 17.49 -0.59
CA ALA A 265 7.07 16.22 -1.10
C ALA A 265 5.79 15.73 -0.40
N PHE A 266 5.72 15.89 0.92
CA PHE A 266 4.54 15.55 1.71
C PHE A 266 3.34 16.41 1.31
N LEU A 267 3.51 17.73 1.23
CA LEU A 267 2.44 18.65 0.85
C LEU A 267 1.98 18.41 -0.59
N PHE A 268 2.93 18.23 -1.51
CA PHE A 268 2.64 17.88 -2.90
C PHE A 268 1.83 16.58 -2.98
N GLY A 269 2.27 15.53 -2.28
CA GLY A 269 1.58 14.26 -2.22
C GLY A 269 0.16 14.40 -1.66
N LEU A 270 -0.02 15.13 -0.57
CA LEU A 270 -1.33 15.36 0.05
C LEU A 270 -2.28 16.09 -0.90
N LEU A 271 -1.84 17.22 -1.48
CA LEU A 271 -2.66 18.04 -2.37
C LEU A 271 -3.02 17.30 -3.65
N LEU A 272 -2.03 16.66 -4.30
CA LEU A 272 -2.25 15.92 -5.54
C LEU A 272 -3.23 14.76 -5.35
N ASN A 273 -3.08 14.00 -4.26
CA ASN A 273 -3.99 12.91 -3.95
C ASN A 273 -5.41 13.43 -3.62
N GLY A 274 -5.54 14.52 -2.87
CA GLY A 274 -6.83 15.14 -2.58
C GLY A 274 -7.56 15.60 -3.85
N ILE A 275 -6.86 16.33 -4.72
CA ILE A 275 -7.41 16.77 -6.02
C ILE A 275 -7.82 15.57 -6.87
N ARG A 276 -6.96 14.56 -6.95
CA ARG A 276 -7.23 13.38 -7.79
C ARG A 276 -8.41 12.57 -7.28
N VAL A 277 -8.51 12.34 -5.97
CA VAL A 277 -9.66 11.64 -5.37
C VAL A 277 -10.94 12.41 -5.67
N TYR A 278 -10.94 13.73 -5.49
CA TYR A 278 -12.08 14.56 -5.85
C TYR A 278 -12.48 14.43 -7.32
N GLN A 279 -11.51 14.53 -8.24
CA GLN A 279 -11.76 14.39 -9.68
C GLN A 279 -12.33 13.03 -10.06
N ILE A 280 -11.69 11.94 -9.62
CA ILE A 280 -12.13 10.57 -9.93
C ILE A 280 -13.54 10.33 -9.37
N VAL A 281 -13.79 10.69 -8.11
CA VAL A 281 -15.11 10.52 -7.50
C VAL A 281 -16.16 11.36 -8.25
N SER A 282 -15.85 12.62 -8.60
CA SER A 282 -16.75 13.48 -9.35
C SER A 282 -17.06 12.94 -10.75
N GLU A 283 -16.05 12.43 -11.46
CA GLU A 283 -16.22 11.86 -12.80
C GLU A 283 -17.05 10.57 -12.76
N ILE A 284 -16.77 9.66 -11.82
CA ILE A 284 -17.52 8.41 -11.69
C ILE A 284 -18.97 8.69 -11.28
N THR A 285 -19.20 9.55 -10.29
CA THR A 285 -20.55 9.90 -9.84
C THR A 285 -21.38 10.56 -10.95
N THR A 286 -20.77 11.48 -11.71
CA THR A 286 -21.42 12.13 -12.86
C THR A 286 -21.71 11.15 -13.99
N SER A 287 -20.75 10.30 -14.33
CA SER A 287 -20.88 9.35 -15.45
C SER A 287 -21.91 8.25 -15.17
N LEU A 288 -22.04 7.83 -13.91
CA LEU A 288 -22.97 6.77 -13.50
C LEU A 288 -24.31 7.31 -12.97
N GLY A 289 -24.46 8.63 -12.78
CA GLY A 289 -25.67 9.23 -12.21
C GLY A 289 -25.94 8.83 -10.74
N ILE A 290 -24.89 8.54 -9.98
CA ILE A 290 -24.98 8.10 -8.57
C ILE A 290 -24.45 9.17 -7.62
N CYS A 291 -24.95 9.16 -6.38
CA CYS A 291 -24.42 10.03 -5.34
C CYS A 291 -23.27 9.33 -4.58
N CYS A 292 -22.21 10.08 -4.27
CA CYS A 292 -21.21 9.60 -3.31
C CYS A 292 -21.85 9.50 -1.91
N PHE A 293 -21.66 8.37 -1.23
CA PHE A 293 -22.20 8.11 0.12
C PHE A 293 -23.73 8.22 0.27
N SER A 294 -24.49 8.08 -0.81
CA SER A 294 -25.95 8.01 -0.75
C SER A 294 -26.51 7.01 -1.75
N LEU A 295 -27.52 6.24 -1.32
CA LEU A 295 -28.27 5.32 -2.19
C LEU A 295 -29.33 6.03 -3.05
N LYS A 296 -29.48 7.35 -2.89
CA LYS A 296 -30.40 8.14 -3.72
C LYS A 296 -29.80 8.31 -5.12
N GLN A 297 -30.58 8.01 -6.14
CA GLN A 297 -30.21 8.30 -7.53
C GLN A 297 -30.40 9.80 -7.83
N PHE A 298 -29.54 10.36 -8.69
CA PHE A 298 -29.71 11.73 -9.16
C PHE A 298 -31.00 11.82 -10.00
N GLY A 299 -32.00 12.54 -9.49
CA GLY A 299 -32.99 13.21 -10.33
C GLY A 299 -33.89 12.36 -11.24
N ILE A 300 -34.21 11.11 -10.92
CA ILE A 300 -35.38 10.47 -11.57
C ILE A 300 -36.64 11.06 -10.93
N LYS A 301 -37.17 12.13 -11.56
CA LYS A 301 -38.61 12.38 -11.50
C LYS A 301 -39.26 11.11 -12.03
N LYS A 302 -39.94 10.37 -11.17
CA LYS A 302 -40.91 9.36 -11.62
C LYS A 302 -41.98 10.13 -12.40
N GLU A 303 -41.91 10.08 -13.72
CA GLU A 303 -43.10 10.28 -14.56
C GLU A 303 -44.01 9.06 -14.44
#